data_AF-A0AA43A6P0-F1
#
_entry.id   AF-A0AA43A6P0-F1
#
_cell.length_a   1.000
_cell.length_b   1.000
_cell.length_c   1.000
_cell.angle_alpha   90.00
_cell.angle_beta   90.00
_cell.angle_gamma   90.00
#
_symmetry.space_group_name_H-M   'P 1'
#
loop_
_entity.id
_entity.type
_entity.pdbx_description
1 polymer ?
#
loop_
_entity_poly.entity_id
_entity_poly.type
_entity_poly.pdbx_seq_one_letter_code
_entity_poly.pdbx_strand_id
1 'polypeptide(L)' 'TWGQFFLKYLLAHTAVNAVIPGTDKVEYMVDNLNAGRGRLPDAAMRKKMIAFLDAL' A
#
# COMPACT_ATOMS: atom_id res chain seq x y z
N THR A 1 7.17 1.02 -5.09
CA THR A 1 6.66 2.18 -5.84
C THR A 1 5.67 2.95 -4.98
N TRP A 2 5.17 4.11 -5.44
CA TRP A 2 4.11 4.84 -4.74
C TRP A 2 2.79 4.05 -4.67
N GLY A 3 2.41 3.36 -5.74
CA GLY A 3 1.23 2.47 -5.73
C GLY A 3 1.34 1.41 -4.64
N GLN A 4 2.46 0.68 -4.61
CA GLN A 4 2.70 -0.31 -3.56
C GLN A 4 2.73 0.30 -2.14
N PHE A 5 3.28 1.50 -1.98
CA PHE A 5 3.33 2.19 -0.68
C PHE A 5 1.91 2.41 -0.13
N PHE A 6 1.03 3.02 -0.92
CA PHE A 6 -0.35 3.29 -0.51
C PHE A 6 -1.17 2.00 -0.34
N LEU A 7 -1.04 1.05 -1.26
CA LEU A 7 -1.75 -0.22 -1.16
C LEU A 7 -1.34 -1.02 0.07
N LYS A 8 -0.04 -1.06 0.41
CA LYS A 8 0.44 -1.70 1.65
C LYS A 8 -0.06 -0.99 2.91
N TYR A 9 -0.18 0.34 2.89
CA TYR A 9 -0.74 1.09 4.01
C TYR A 9 -2.20 0.71 4.30
N LEU A 10 -2.99 0.51 3.24
CA LEU A 10 -4.39 0.07 3.31
C LEU A 10 -4.48 -1.41 3.75
N LEU A 11 -3.76 -2.31 3.06
CA LEU A 11 -3.75 -3.75 3.33
C LEU A 11 -3.30 -4.11 4.76
N ALA A 12 -2.50 -3.26 5.39
CA ALA A 12 -2.01 -3.47 6.75
C ALA A 12 -3.02 -3.14 7.85
N HIS A 13 -4.15 -2.50 7.53
CA HIS A 13 -5.16 -2.18 8.53
C HIS A 13 -6.12 -3.36 8.72
N THR A 14 -6.31 -3.83 9.96
CA THR A 14 -7.13 -5.03 10.25
C THR A 14 -8.60 -4.91 9.86
N ALA A 15 -9.14 -3.69 9.82
CA ALA A 15 -10.51 -3.43 9.33
C ALA A 15 -10.66 -3.47 7.80
N VAL A 16 -9.57 -3.56 7.03
CA VAL A 16 -9.61 -3.64 5.56
C VAL A 16 -9.61 -5.11 5.16
N ASN A 17 -10.68 -5.54 4.48
CA ASN A 17 -10.85 -6.92 4.01
C ASN A 17 -10.25 -7.13 2.61
N ALA A 18 -10.34 -6.14 1.74
CA ALA A 18 -9.84 -6.16 0.37
C ALA A 18 -9.53 -4.74 -0.10
N VAL A 19 -8.62 -4.62 -1.07
CA VAL A 19 -8.31 -3.36 -1.76
C VAL A 19 -8.46 -3.58 -3.26
N ILE A 20 -9.17 -2.69 -3.94
CA ILE A 20 -9.50 -2.82 -5.37
C ILE A 20 -8.88 -1.63 -6.12
N PRO A 21 -7.62 -1.74 -6.57
CA PRO A 21 -6.97 -0.66 -7.31
C PRO A 21 -7.46 -0.62 -8.77
N GLY A 22 -7.77 0.57 -9.26
CA GLY A 22 -8.03 0.81 -10.69
C GLY A 22 -6.72 0.94 -11.48
N THR A 23 -6.69 0.37 -12.68
CA THR A 23 -5.56 0.50 -13.63
C THR A 23 -6.04 0.26 -15.06
N ASP A 24 -5.42 0.93 -16.03
CA ASP A 24 -5.64 0.79 -17.48
C ASP A 24 -4.46 0.10 -18.19
N LYS A 25 -3.32 -0.04 -17.51
CA LYS A 25 -2.08 -0.62 -18.05
C LYS A 25 -1.64 -1.86 -17.29
N VAL A 26 -1.05 -2.80 -18.03
CA VAL A 26 -0.60 -4.09 -17.49
C VAL A 26 0.55 -3.90 -16.51
N GLU A 27 1.48 -2.99 -16.79
CA GLU A 27 2.64 -2.73 -15.92
C GLU A 27 2.21 -2.28 -14.51
N TYR A 28 1.19 -1.42 -14.41
CA TYR A 28 0.64 -0.97 -13.13
C TYR A 28 -0.19 -2.06 -12.43
N MET A 29 -0.87 -2.93 -13.20
CA MET A 29 -1.52 -4.11 -12.63
C MET A 29 -0.49 -5.01 -11.93
N VAL A 30 0.66 -5.27 -12.58
CA VAL A 30 1.76 -6.05 -11.99
C VAL A 30 2.32 -5.37 -10.74
N ASP A 31 2.51 -4.05 -10.78
CA ASP A 31 2.98 -3.28 -9.62
C ASP A 31 2.00 -3.35 -8.44
N ASN A 32 0.70 -3.19 -8.70
CA ASN A 32 -0.36 -3.29 -7.70
C ASN A 32 -0.42 -4.68 -7.06
N LEU A 33 -0.31 -5.74 -7.86
CA LEU A 33 -0.27 -7.12 -7.36
C LEU A 33 0.94 -7.37 -6.45
N ASN A 34 2.08 -6.74 -6.74
CA ASN A 34 3.27 -6.85 -5.90
C ASN A 34 3.11 -6.16 -4.53
N ALA A 35 2.15 -5.25 -4.35
CA ALA A 35 1.86 -4.66 -3.05
C ALA A 35 1.42 -5.71 -2.01
N GLY A 36 0.73 -6.76 -2.45
CA GLY A 36 0.27 -7.88 -1.62
C GLY A 36 1.36 -8.89 -1.25
N ARG A 37 2.59 -8.74 -1.74
CA ARG A 37 3.70 -9.66 -1.46
C ARG A 37 4.61 -9.14 -0.34
N GLY A 38 5.26 -10.06 0.38
CA GLY A 38 6.20 -9.74 1.46
C GLY A 38 5.52 -9.19 2.71
N ARG A 39 6.30 -8.59 3.60
CA ARG A 39 5.78 -8.07 4.89
C ARG A 39 4.88 -6.84 4.66
N LEU A 40 3.74 -6.83 5.34
CA LEU A 40 2.89 -5.64 5.47
C LEU A 40 3.37 -4.78 6.64
N PRO A 41 3.24 -3.44 6.57
CA PRO A 41 3.61 -2.57 7.68
C PRO A 41 2.76 -2.88 8.90
N ASP A 42 3.37 -2.82 10.09
CA ASP A 42 2.62 -2.86 11.35
C ASP A 42 2.07 -1.47 11.71
N ALA A 43 1.37 -1.37 12.84
CA ALA A 43 0.79 -0.11 13.30
C ALA A 43 1.85 1.00 13.50
N ALA A 44 3.06 0.65 13.96
CA ALA A 44 4.14 1.61 14.16
C ALA A 44 4.70 2.12 12.83
N MET A 45 4.89 1.21 11.86
CA MET A 45 5.33 1.57 10.51
C MET A 45 4.27 2.41 9.80
N ARG A 46 2.98 2.09 9.92
CA ARG A 46 1.90 2.92 9.36
C ARG A 46 1.94 4.36 9.88
N LYS A 47 2.24 4.58 11.16
CA LYS A 47 2.45 5.94 11.71
C LYS A 47 3.64 6.65 11.05
N LYS A 48 4.76 5.94 10.83
CA LYS A 48 5.92 6.51 10.12
C LYS A 48 5.61 6.87 8.68
N MET A 49 4.78 6.08 8.00
CA MET A 49 4.33 6.36 6.63
C MET A 49 3.51 7.65 6.55
N ILE A 50 2.62 7.89 7.53
CA ILE A 50 1.87 9.15 7.66
C ILE A 50 2.83 10.32 7.88
N ALA A 51 3.71 10.21 8.88
CA ALA A 51 4.66 11.27 9.19
C ALA A 51 5.59 11.62 8.01
N PHE A 52 5.95 10.61 7.20
CA PHE A 52 6.70 10.84 5.95
C PHE A 52 5.89 11.63 4.93
N LEU A 53 4.61 11.31 4.74
CA LEU A 53 3.73 12.07 3.84
C LEU A 53 3.48 13.50 4.33
N ASP A 54 3.32 13.69 5.64
CA ASP A 54 3.09 15.02 6.25
C ASP A 54 4.30 15.95 6.12
N ALA A 55 5.49 15.39 5.91
CA ALA A 55 6.74 16.13 5.79
C ALA A 55 7.15 16.44 4.33
N LEU A 56 6.36 16.02 3.34
CA LEU A 56 6.55 16.32 1.92
C LEU A 56 5.89 17.64 1.53
#